data_AF-A0A960DUH6-F1
#
_entry.id   AF-A0A960DUH6-F1
#
_cell.length_a   1.000
_cell.length_b   1.000
_cell.length_c   1.000
_cell.angle_alpha   90.00
_cell.angle_beta   90.00
_cell.angle_gamma   90.00
#
_symmetry.space_group_name_H-M   'P 1'
#
loop_
_entity.id
_entity.type
_entity.pdbx_description
1 polymer ?
#
loop_
_entity_poly.entity_id
_entity_poly.type
_entity_poly.pdbx_seq_one_letter_code
_entity_poly.pdbx_strand_id
1 'polypeptide(L)'
;MNTEDPTTETEDGTPPPDPTPVERYEIRVSGRLSSRWATWFDGLTVTNEDDGTTVIAGPVVDQAALHGLLQKLRDLGITLLSLTRTAPGEPVEHSISPTTPNRTTTPGATS
;
A
#
# COMPACT_ATOMS: atom_id res chain seq x y z
N MET A 1 5.10 -50.90 24.61
CA MET A 1 4.53 -49.57 24.90
C MET A 1 5.47 -48.57 24.25
N ASN A 2 5.03 -47.91 23.20
CA ASN A 2 5.87 -47.42 22.11
C ASN A 2 6.81 -46.28 22.50
N THR A 3 7.99 -46.36 21.89
CA THR A 3 9.04 -45.34 21.78
C THR A 3 8.69 -44.40 20.64
N GLU A 4 8.63 -43.09 20.90
CA GLU A 4 9.03 -42.06 19.93
C GLU A 4 9.07 -40.69 20.63
N ASP A 5 10.26 -40.09 20.60
CA ASP A 5 10.40 -38.65 20.48
C ASP A 5 9.85 -38.27 19.09
N PRO A 6 9.02 -37.22 18.97
CA PRO A 6 8.99 -36.48 17.73
C PRO A 6 9.27 -34.99 18.00
N THR A 7 10.51 -34.62 17.71
CA THR A 7 10.83 -33.63 16.68
C THR A 7 10.22 -32.24 16.91
N THR A 8 11.13 -31.33 17.21
CA THR A 8 11.08 -29.92 16.81
C THR A 8 10.64 -29.82 15.34
N GLU A 9 9.34 -29.77 15.10
CA GLU A 9 8.80 -29.40 13.79
C GLU A 9 8.99 -27.89 13.68
N THR A 10 10.19 -27.57 13.20
CA THR A 10 10.50 -26.35 12.50
C THR A 10 9.63 -26.34 11.25
N GLU A 11 8.32 -26.13 11.40
CA GLU A 11 7.51 -25.70 10.28
C GLU A 11 7.89 -24.25 10.00
N ASP A 12 8.18 -24.03 8.73
CA ASP A 12 8.58 -22.81 8.06
C ASP A 12 7.65 -21.63 8.41
N GLY A 13 7.82 -21.10 9.62
CA GLY A 13 7.21 -19.86 10.06
C GLY A 13 7.99 -18.69 9.46
N THR A 14 8.16 -18.67 8.15
CA THR A 14 8.38 -17.40 7.47
C THR A 14 7.11 -16.61 7.77
N PRO A 15 7.10 -15.57 8.64
CA PRO A 15 5.95 -14.68 8.68
C PRO A 15 5.71 -14.27 7.22
N PRO A 16 4.46 -14.31 6.71
CA PRO A 16 4.20 -13.84 5.35
C PRO A 16 4.95 -12.52 5.20
N PRO A 17 5.78 -12.32 4.15
CA PRO A 17 6.52 -11.09 4.00
C PRO A 17 5.50 -9.99 4.19
N ASP A 18 5.67 -9.20 5.26
CA ASP A 18 4.81 -8.08 5.60
C ASP A 18 4.48 -7.41 4.28
N PRO A 19 3.20 -7.29 3.87
CA PRO A 19 2.86 -6.87 2.51
C PRO A 19 3.56 -5.54 2.32
N THR A 20 4.68 -5.53 1.60
CA THR A 20 5.60 -4.38 1.59
C THR A 20 4.73 -3.21 1.20
N PRO A 21 4.47 -2.26 2.11
CA PRO A 21 3.44 -1.27 1.88
C PRO A 21 3.85 -0.53 0.62
N VAL A 22 3.07 -0.69 -0.45
CA VAL A 22 3.36 -0.01 -1.70
C VAL A 22 3.11 1.47 -1.45
N GLU A 23 4.21 2.20 -1.31
CA GLU A 23 4.17 3.61 -0.99
C GLU A 23 3.51 4.35 -2.14
N ARG A 24 2.38 4.98 -1.85
CA ARG A 24 1.62 5.72 -2.83
C ARG A 24 1.98 7.19 -2.69
N TYR A 25 2.29 7.84 -3.81
CA TYR A 25 2.66 9.24 -3.82
C TYR A 25 1.67 10.03 -4.65
N GLU A 26 1.42 11.25 -4.20
CA GLU A 26 0.67 12.27 -4.90
C GLU A 26 1.60 13.45 -5.19
N ILE A 27 1.70 13.81 -6.47
CA ILE A 27 2.57 14.85 -6.98
C ILE A 27 1.72 15.87 -7.71
N ARG A 28 1.72 17.11 -7.23
CA ARG A 28 1.01 18.22 -7.87
C ARG A 28 2.00 19.10 -8.61
N VAL A 29 1.69 19.44 -9.85
CA VAL A 29 2.54 20.25 -10.73
C VAL A 29 1.77 21.38 -11.39
N SER A 30 2.47 22.45 -11.74
CA SER A 30 1.88 23.61 -12.44
C SER A 30 1.66 23.30 -13.92
N GLY A 31 0.52 23.71 -14.46
CA GLY A 31 0.21 23.51 -15.88
C GLY A 31 -0.50 22.18 -16.14
N ARG A 32 -0.98 22.04 -17.37
CA ARG A 32 -1.71 20.86 -17.84
C ARG A 32 -0.78 19.92 -18.60
N LEU A 33 -0.75 18.67 -18.17
CA LEU A 33 0.06 17.64 -18.77
C LEU A 33 -0.74 16.96 -19.88
N SER A 34 -0.26 17.10 -21.12
CA SER A 34 -0.91 16.47 -22.28
C SER A 34 -0.90 14.94 -22.17
N SER A 35 -1.90 14.28 -22.74
CA SER A 35 -2.09 12.82 -22.70
C SER A 35 -0.88 12.00 -23.18
N ARG A 36 -0.03 12.56 -24.05
CA ARG A 36 1.23 11.94 -24.50
C ARG A 36 2.20 11.63 -23.35
N TRP A 37 2.17 12.41 -22.28
CA TRP A 37 3.02 12.20 -21.12
C TRP A 37 2.38 11.25 -20.12
N ALA A 38 1.04 11.09 -20.13
CA ALA A 38 0.35 10.13 -19.26
C ALA A 38 0.89 8.71 -19.45
N THR A 39 1.23 8.33 -20.69
CA THR A 39 1.85 7.03 -21.02
C THR A 39 3.27 6.86 -20.45
N TRP A 40 3.98 7.93 -20.10
CA TRP A 40 5.30 7.85 -19.47
C TRP A 40 5.26 7.60 -17.97
N PHE A 41 4.12 7.84 -17.34
CA PHE A 41 3.89 7.61 -15.91
C PHE A 41 3.21 6.26 -15.71
N ASP A 42 3.73 5.22 -16.36
CA ASP A 42 3.18 3.86 -16.36
C ASP A 42 2.80 3.40 -14.94
N GLY A 43 1.50 3.17 -14.72
CA GLY A 43 0.94 2.81 -13.40
C GLY A 43 0.54 3.98 -12.48
N LEU A 44 0.76 5.24 -12.88
CA LEU A 44 0.32 6.44 -12.17
C LEU A 44 -0.86 7.10 -12.88
N THR A 45 -1.83 7.56 -12.10
CA THR A 45 -2.99 8.31 -12.56
C THR A 45 -2.61 9.77 -12.74
N VAL A 46 -2.85 10.32 -13.93
CA VAL A 46 -2.63 11.74 -14.25
C VAL A 46 -3.97 12.44 -14.42
N THR A 47 -4.29 13.36 -13.51
CA THR A 47 -5.53 14.14 -13.50
C THR A 47 -5.21 15.61 -13.75
N ASN A 48 -5.84 16.21 -14.75
CA ASN A 48 -5.74 17.65 -14.99
C ASN A 48 -6.88 18.35 -14.23
N GLU A 49 -6.54 19.25 -13.32
CA GLU A 49 -7.49 20.02 -12.51
C GLU A 49 -7.93 21.30 -13.24
N ASP A 50 -9.13 21.80 -12.91
CA ASP A 50 -9.69 23.03 -13.46
C ASP A 50 -8.87 24.29 -13.12
N ASP A 51 -8.13 24.26 -12.02
CA ASP A 51 -7.17 25.32 -11.62
C ASP A 51 -5.95 25.41 -12.56
N GLY A 52 -5.87 24.55 -13.58
CA GLY A 52 -4.73 24.50 -14.50
C GLY A 52 -3.51 23.80 -13.93
N THR A 53 -3.66 23.03 -12.85
CA THR A 53 -2.62 22.15 -12.29
C THR A 53 -2.83 20.71 -12.72
N THR A 54 -1.78 19.89 -12.65
CA THR A 54 -1.90 18.44 -12.86
C THR A 54 -1.53 17.70 -11.58
N VAL A 55 -2.33 16.70 -11.23
CA VAL A 55 -2.08 15.77 -10.13
C VAL A 55 -1.65 14.44 -10.72
N ILE A 56 -0.53 13.91 -10.26
CA ILE A 56 0.03 12.61 -10.63
C ILE A 56 0.03 11.75 -9.36
N ALA A 57 -0.80 10.72 -9.30
CA ALA A 57 -0.98 9.90 -8.11
C ALA A 57 -0.85 8.41 -8.43
N GLY A 58 -0.12 7.65 -7.61
CA GLY A 58 -0.05 6.20 -7.77
C GLY A 58 1.07 5.53 -6.96
N PRO A 59 1.13 4.19 -7.01
CA PRO A 59 2.15 3.42 -6.30
C PRO A 59 3.52 3.67 -6.96
N VAL A 60 4.53 3.95 -6.15
CA VAL A 60 5.90 4.11 -6.63
C VAL A 60 6.75 2.97 -6.08
N VAL A 61 7.46 2.29 -6.99
CA VAL A 61 8.22 1.06 -6.69
C VAL A 61 9.36 1.32 -5.71
N ASP A 62 10.04 2.47 -5.83
CA ASP A 62 11.18 2.84 -5.00
C ASP A 62 11.49 4.36 -5.09
N GLN A 63 12.40 4.85 -4.24
CA GLN A 63 12.78 6.27 -4.24
C GLN A 63 13.49 6.71 -5.54
N ALA A 64 14.25 5.86 -6.21
CA ALA A 64 14.89 6.20 -7.48
C ALA A 64 13.85 6.41 -8.59
N ALA A 65 12.77 5.61 -8.62
CA ALA A 65 11.64 5.83 -9.51
C ALA A 65 10.96 7.19 -9.23
N LEU A 66 10.76 7.54 -7.96
CA LEU A 66 10.23 8.85 -7.56
C LEU A 66 11.14 10.01 -8.00
N HIS A 67 12.45 9.90 -7.74
CA HIS A 67 13.41 10.92 -8.13
C HIS A 67 13.52 11.04 -9.66
N GLY A 68 13.46 9.93 -10.39
CA GLY A 68 13.40 9.93 -11.85
C GLY A 68 12.17 10.66 -12.39
N LEU A 69 11.02 10.50 -11.73
CA LEU A 69 9.80 11.25 -12.05
C LEU A 69 9.98 12.76 -11.84
N LEU A 70 10.51 13.17 -10.68
CA LEU A 70 10.77 14.59 -10.38
C LEU A 70 11.79 15.21 -11.35
N GLN A 71 12.82 14.45 -11.74
CA GLN A 71 13.81 14.88 -12.70
C GLN A 71 13.20 15.12 -14.08
N LYS A 72 12.32 14.23 -14.55
CA LYS A 72 11.57 14.42 -15.80
C LYS A 72 10.72 15.69 -15.76
N LEU A 73 10.02 15.95 -14.65
CA LEU A 73 9.22 17.17 -14.49
C LEU A 73 10.09 18.43 -14.62
N ARG A 74 11.27 18.43 -13.98
CA ARG A 74 12.26 19.51 -14.12
C ARG A 74 12.75 19.67 -15.55
N ASP A 75 13.07 18.57 -16.23
CA ASP A 75 13.60 18.61 -17.60
C ASP A 75 12.53 19.12 -18.60
N LEU A 76 11.24 19.01 -18.25
CA LEU A 76 10.12 19.61 -18.99
C LEU A 76 9.87 21.09 -18.66
N GLY A 77 10.59 21.66 -17.70
CA GLY A 77 10.35 23.01 -17.20
C GLY A 77 9.03 23.15 -16.43
N ILE A 78 8.49 22.04 -15.92
CA ILE A 78 7.25 22.01 -15.16
C ILE A 78 7.58 22.23 -13.68
N THR A 79 6.94 23.22 -13.06
CA THR A 79 7.15 23.51 -11.64
C THR A 79 6.42 22.49 -10.77
N LEU A 80 7.17 21.84 -9.88
CA LEU A 80 6.62 21.02 -8.81
C LEU A 80 5.94 21.94 -7.78
N LEU A 81 4.67 21.68 -7.50
CA LEU A 81 3.88 22.42 -6.50
C LEU A 81 3.84 21.68 -5.16
N SER A 82 3.64 20.35 -5.17
CA SER A 82 3.56 19.54 -3.96
C SER A 82 3.96 18.10 -4.23
N LEU A 83 4.52 17.44 -3.21
CA LEU A 83 4.78 16.01 -3.16
C LEU A 83 4.32 15.51 -1.78
N THR A 84 3.35 14.60 -1.78
CA THR A 84 2.80 14.01 -0.56
C THR A 84 2.87 12.50 -0.65
N ARG A 85 3.38 11.86 0.42
CA ARG A 85 3.27 10.41 0.59
C ARG A 85 1.89 10.11 1.17
N THR A 86 1.04 9.46 0.39
CA THR A 86 -0.25 8.95 0.85
C THR A 86 -0.05 7.56 1.42
N ALA A 87 -0.56 7.30 2.63
CA ALA A 87 -0.54 5.94 3.16
C ALA A 87 -1.17 4.98 2.14
N PRO A 88 -0.62 3.77 1.93
CA PRO A 88 -1.37 2.73 1.26
C PRO A 88 -2.69 2.63 2.02
N GLY A 89 -3.81 2.81 1.30
CA GLY A 89 -5.14 2.76 1.90
C GLY A 89 -5.17 1.55 2.83
N GLU A 90 -5.59 1.78 4.08
CA GLU A 90 -5.52 0.80 5.16
C GLU A 90 -5.77 -0.60 4.61
N PRO A 91 -4.93 -1.60 4.92
CA PRO A 91 -5.34 -2.97 4.72
C PRO A 91 -6.67 -3.07 5.44
N VAL A 92 -7.75 -3.18 4.67
CA VAL A 92 -9.13 -3.28 5.16
C VAL A 92 -9.05 -4.09 6.43
N GLU A 93 -9.29 -3.38 7.54
CA GLU A 93 -9.08 -3.87 8.89
C GLU A 93 -9.65 -5.29 8.90
N HIS A 94 -8.76 -6.29 8.95
CA HIS A 94 -9.19 -7.62 9.30
C HIS A 94 -9.79 -7.41 10.67
N SER A 95 -11.11 -7.27 10.70
CA SER A 95 -11.93 -7.35 11.88
C SER A 95 -11.84 -8.80 12.36
N ILE A 96 -10.65 -9.21 12.76
CA ILE A 96 -10.50 -10.11 13.87
C ILE A 96 -10.80 -9.25 15.09
N SER A 97 -12.11 -9.02 15.29
CA SER A 97 -12.62 -8.77 16.63
C SER A 97 -11.87 -9.73 17.56
N PRO A 98 -11.22 -9.27 18.65
CA PRO A 98 -10.79 -10.20 19.68
C PRO A 98 -12.07 -10.86 20.16
N THR A 99 -12.37 -12.04 19.61
CA THR A 99 -13.47 -12.87 20.05
C THR A 99 -13.07 -13.28 21.44
N THR A 100 -13.60 -12.55 22.41
CA THR A 100 -13.79 -13.01 23.77
C THR A 100 -14.19 -14.49 23.68
N PRO A 101 -13.45 -15.43 24.29
CA PRO A 101 -13.85 -16.81 24.27
C PRO A 101 -15.23 -16.91 24.91
N ASN A 102 -16.23 -17.17 24.09
CA ASN A 102 -17.59 -17.45 24.51
C ASN A 102 -17.57 -18.75 25.31
N ARG A 103 -17.35 -18.66 26.63
CA ARG A 103 -17.69 -19.75 27.54
C ARG A 103 -19.22 -19.77 27.64
N THR A 104 -19.82 -20.42 26.64
CA THR A 104 -21.23 -20.76 26.63
C THR A 104 -21.53 -21.56 27.90
N THR A 105 -22.25 -20.91 28.80
CA THR A 105 -22.95 -21.53 29.91
C THR A 105 -23.98 -22.53 29.38
N THR A 106 -24.09 -23.68 30.08
CA THR A 106 -25.16 -24.70 30.07
C THR A 106 -24.73 -26.03 29.40
N PRO A 107 -24.70 -27.13 30.17
CA PRO A 107 -25.89 -27.97 30.40
C PRO A 107 -26.15 -28.11 31.92
N GLY A 108 -27.37 -28.08 32.44
CA GLY A 108 -28.44 -29.02 32.12
C GLY A 108 -28.38 -30.22 33.10
N ALA A 109 -29.33 -30.23 34.05
CA ALA A 109 -29.88 -31.38 34.77
C ALA A 109 -29.16 -31.97 36.01
N THR A 110 -29.90 -31.89 37.13
CA THR A 110 -30.24 -32.98 38.06
C THR A 110 -29.14 -33.55 38.96
N SER A 111 -29.18 -33.22 40.25
CA SER A 111 -29.69 -34.14 41.29
C SER A 111 -29.85 -33.45 42.65
#